data_AF-A0A367JEP9-F1
#
_entry.id   AF-A0A367JEP9-F1
#
_cell.length_a   1.000
_cell.length_b   1.000
_cell.length_c   1.000
_cell.angle_alpha   90.00
_cell.angle_beta   90.00
_cell.angle_gamma   90.00
#
_symmetry.space_group_name_H-M   'P 1'
#
loop_
_entity.id
_entity.type
_entity.pdbx_description
1 polymer ?
#
loop_
_entity_poly.entity_id
_entity_poly.type
_entity_poly.pdbx_seq_one_letter_code
_entity_poly.pdbx_strand_id
1 'polypeptide(L)'
;LLILEGGLQLGSLEQYPEIDVTIDGADEVDEDLNAIKGGGACQFQEKLVAEAAKKFVIVADYRKKSKLLGTNWVKGVPIEVVPMAYKSVLKSIENNLSVKPIKATLRMAINKAGPVVTDNGNFVIDAHFGPLTDPYLVFRQLKMLTGIYEVGLFLGMAEKAFFGEKDGSVEVWKRK
;
A
#
# COMPACT_ATOMS: atom_id res chain seq x y z
N LEU A 1 0.71 -15.23 15.85
CA LEU A 1 1.39 -14.92 14.56
C LEU A 1 0.88 -15.94 13.54
N LEU A 2 0.15 -15.49 12.51
CA LEU A 2 -0.59 -16.38 11.59
C LEU A 2 0.27 -17.47 10.93
N ILE A 3 1.54 -17.19 10.63
CA ILE A 3 2.49 -18.19 10.07
C ILE A 3 2.69 -19.37 11.04
N LEU A 4 2.93 -19.09 12.33
CA LEU A 4 3.15 -20.11 13.36
C LEU A 4 1.86 -20.87 13.68
N GLU A 5 0.73 -20.17 13.74
CA GLU A 5 -0.59 -20.78 13.95
C GLU A 5 -0.98 -21.72 12.80
N GLY A 6 -0.53 -21.43 11.58
CA GLY A 6 -0.66 -22.31 10.42
C GLY A 6 0.35 -23.46 10.38
N GLY A 7 1.23 -23.61 11.38
CA GLY A 7 2.25 -24.67 11.42
C GLY A 7 3.41 -24.51 10.42
N LEU A 8 3.61 -23.30 9.90
CA LEU A 8 4.69 -22.99 8.96
C LEU A 8 5.94 -22.48 9.70
N GLN A 9 7.10 -22.62 9.04
CA GLN A 9 8.35 -22.07 9.55
C GLN A 9 8.39 -20.56 9.32
N LEU A 10 8.66 -19.82 10.40
CA LEU A 10 8.83 -18.37 10.34
C LEU A 10 10.32 -18.03 10.15
N GLY A 11 10.63 -17.31 9.08
CA GLY A 11 11.94 -16.71 8.83
C GLY A 11 11.89 -15.19 8.87
N SER A 12 13.06 -14.55 8.79
CA SER A 12 13.19 -13.10 8.63
C SER A 12 13.90 -12.76 7.33
N LEU A 13 13.70 -11.54 6.82
CA LEU A 13 14.32 -11.12 5.57
C LEU A 13 15.85 -10.96 5.70
N GLU A 14 16.35 -10.66 6.89
CA GLU A 14 17.79 -10.61 7.18
C GLU A 14 18.45 -11.99 7.01
N GLN A 15 17.70 -13.06 7.29
CA GLN A 15 18.16 -14.43 7.12
C GLN A 15 17.90 -14.95 5.69
N TYR A 16 16.80 -14.52 5.07
CA TYR A 16 16.36 -14.96 3.75
C TYR A 16 16.09 -13.76 2.82
N PRO A 17 17.14 -13.08 2.32
CA PRO A 17 17.00 -11.81 1.58
C PRO A 17 16.43 -11.99 0.17
N GLU A 18 16.40 -13.21 -0.37
CA GLU A 18 15.78 -13.55 -1.65
C GLU A 18 14.56 -14.42 -1.39
N ILE A 19 13.40 -13.96 -1.87
CA ILE A 19 12.12 -14.64 -1.70
C ILE A 19 11.67 -15.22 -3.04
N ASP A 20 11.17 -16.46 -3.07
CA ASP A 20 10.68 -17.05 -4.31
C ASP A 20 9.32 -16.49 -4.72
N VAL A 21 8.42 -16.32 -3.75
CA VAL A 21 7.08 -15.76 -3.97
C VAL A 21 6.57 -15.04 -2.73
N THR A 22 5.98 -13.87 -2.95
CA THR A 22 5.19 -13.14 -1.95
C THR A 22 3.72 -13.17 -2.36
N ILE A 23 2.84 -13.52 -1.42
CA ILE A 23 1.39 -13.52 -1.58
C ILE A 23 0.81 -12.54 -0.57
N ASP A 24 0.08 -11.54 -1.04
CA ASP A 24 -0.48 -10.51 -0.17
C ASP A 24 -1.82 -9.97 -0.68
N GLY A 25 -2.57 -9.30 0.20
CA GLY A 25 -3.79 -8.59 -0.15
C GLY A 25 -3.55 -7.20 -0.73
N ALA A 26 -4.62 -6.57 -1.19
CA ALA A 26 -4.64 -5.17 -1.63
C ALA A 26 -5.89 -4.44 -1.15
N ASP A 27 -5.77 -3.13 -0.95
CA ASP A 27 -6.89 -2.25 -0.67
C ASP A 27 -7.67 -1.90 -1.95
N GLU A 28 -6.95 -1.82 -3.08
CA GLU A 28 -7.46 -1.62 -4.44
C GLU A 28 -6.41 -2.04 -5.47
N VAL A 29 -6.82 -2.55 -6.63
CA VAL A 29 -5.97 -3.00 -7.74
C VAL A 29 -6.50 -2.44 -9.06
N ASP A 30 -5.62 -1.87 -9.89
CA ASP A 30 -5.97 -1.38 -11.23
C ASP A 30 -5.70 -2.40 -12.35
N GLU A 31 -6.17 -2.09 -13.57
CA GLU A 31 -6.05 -2.96 -14.76
C GLU A 31 -4.59 -3.26 -15.16
N ASP A 32 -3.63 -2.45 -14.72
CA ASP A 32 -2.19 -2.62 -14.97
C ASP A 32 -1.48 -3.40 -13.85
N LEU A 33 -2.24 -3.96 -12.90
CA LEU A 33 -1.74 -4.62 -11.69
C LEU A 33 -0.87 -3.70 -10.82
N ASN A 34 -1.19 -2.41 -10.77
CA ASN A 34 -0.76 -1.57 -9.67
C ASN A 34 -1.76 -1.70 -8.52
N ALA A 35 -1.30 -1.46 -7.29
CA ALA A 35 -2.16 -1.57 -6.12
C ALA A 35 -1.99 -0.42 -5.13
N ILE A 36 -3.10 -0.06 -4.47
CA ILE A 36 -3.06 0.63 -3.18
C ILE A 36 -3.02 -0.45 -2.08
N LYS A 37 -2.08 -0.29 -1.15
CA LYS A 37 -1.89 -1.11 0.05
C LYS A 37 -1.59 -0.22 1.26
N GLY A 38 -1.60 -0.78 2.47
CA GLY A 38 -1.33 -0.06 3.72
C GLY A 38 -2.56 0.38 4.50
N GLY A 39 -3.76 -0.11 4.17
CA GLY A 39 -4.96 0.04 5.00
C GLY A 39 -4.74 -0.45 6.43
N GLY A 40 -3.90 -1.48 6.60
CA GLY A 40 -3.43 -2.00 7.90
C GLY A 40 -2.26 -1.26 8.55
N ALA A 41 -1.66 -0.27 7.88
CA ALA A 41 -0.45 0.45 8.32
C ALA A 41 0.87 -0.38 8.33
N CYS A 42 0.96 -1.41 7.47
CA CYS A 42 2.12 -2.30 7.35
C CYS A 42 2.87 -2.15 6.00
N GLN A 43 2.56 -1.12 5.21
CA GLN A 43 2.96 -1.00 3.80
C GLN A 43 4.47 -1.05 3.56
N PHE A 44 5.31 -0.57 4.49
CA PHE A 44 6.76 -0.62 4.31
C PHE A 44 7.26 -2.07 4.30
N GLN A 45 6.88 -2.87 5.30
CA GLN A 45 7.33 -4.26 5.38
C GLN A 45 6.70 -5.10 4.26
N GLU A 46 5.42 -4.87 3.95
CA GLU A 46 4.75 -5.48 2.80
C GLU A 46 5.51 -5.21 1.49
N LYS A 47 5.93 -3.95 1.26
CA LYS A 47 6.65 -3.58 0.05
C LYS A 47 8.05 -4.17 0.01
N LEU A 48 8.78 -4.11 1.11
CA LEU A 48 10.12 -4.66 1.21
C LEU A 48 10.14 -6.18 0.92
N VAL A 49 9.17 -6.92 1.46
CA VAL A 49 9.01 -8.36 1.20
C VAL A 49 8.56 -8.64 -0.24
N ALA A 50 7.73 -7.78 -0.83
CA ALA A 50 7.35 -7.91 -2.23
C ALA A 50 8.50 -7.58 -3.20
N GLU A 51 9.35 -6.60 -2.89
CA GLU A 51 10.56 -6.25 -3.68
C GLU A 51 11.63 -7.34 -3.64
N ALA A 52 11.80 -8.00 -2.50
CA ALA A 52 12.72 -9.13 -2.35
C ALA A 52 12.25 -10.41 -3.09
N ALA A 53 11.01 -10.44 -3.57
CA ALA A 53 10.43 -11.62 -4.18
C ALA A 53 10.64 -11.68 -5.70
N LYS A 54 10.98 -12.86 -6.22
CA LYS A 54 10.99 -13.13 -7.67
C LYS A 54 9.60 -13.01 -8.29
N LYS A 55 8.56 -13.27 -7.50
CA LYS A 55 7.15 -13.17 -7.90
C LYS A 55 6.32 -12.53 -6.81
N PHE A 56 5.55 -11.52 -7.16
CA PHE A 56 4.54 -10.94 -6.29
C PHE A 56 3.14 -11.22 -6.82
N VAL A 57 2.29 -11.83 -5.99
CA VAL A 57 0.92 -12.23 -6.32
C VAL A 57 -0.04 -11.56 -5.34
N ILE A 58 -1.06 -10.91 -5.89
CA ILE A 58 -2.15 -10.32 -5.11
C ILE A 58 -3.31 -11.31 -4.99
N VAL A 59 -3.89 -11.43 -3.79
CA VAL A 59 -5.12 -12.17 -3.54
C VAL A 59 -6.14 -11.25 -2.88
N ALA A 60 -7.32 -11.10 -3.49
CA ALA A 60 -8.31 -10.13 -3.06
C ALA A 60 -9.74 -10.61 -3.38
N ASP A 61 -10.75 -9.89 -2.89
CA ASP A 61 -12.13 -10.08 -3.32
C ASP A 61 -12.48 -9.11 -4.47
N TYR A 62 -13.54 -9.42 -5.23
CA TYR A 62 -13.97 -8.66 -6.42
C TYR A 62 -14.14 -7.14 -6.19
N ARG A 63 -14.40 -6.67 -4.96
CA ARG A 63 -14.56 -5.23 -4.65
C ARG A 63 -13.27 -4.45 -4.76
N LYS A 64 -12.13 -5.15 -4.81
CA LYS A 64 -10.79 -4.54 -4.91
C LYS A 64 -10.42 -4.19 -6.34
N LYS A 65 -11.17 -4.67 -7.34
CA LYS A 65 -10.95 -4.36 -8.76
C LYS A 65 -11.39 -2.93 -9.06
N SER A 66 -10.53 -2.18 -9.74
CA SER A 66 -10.81 -0.82 -10.21
C SER A 66 -10.20 -0.57 -11.57
N LYS A 67 -10.75 0.38 -12.32
CA LYS A 67 -10.13 0.84 -13.56
C LYS A 67 -8.89 1.71 -13.28
N LEU A 68 -9.01 2.62 -12.32
CA LEU A 68 -7.95 3.49 -11.85
C LEU A 68 -7.88 3.41 -10.33
N LEU A 69 -6.68 3.43 -9.76
CA LEU A 69 -6.48 3.51 -8.31
C LEU A 69 -7.12 4.79 -7.73
N GLY A 70 -7.62 4.71 -6.51
CA GLY A 70 -8.34 5.79 -5.82
C GLY A 70 -9.80 5.94 -6.24
N THR A 71 -10.39 4.98 -6.98
CA THR A 71 -11.80 5.03 -7.40
C THR A 71 -12.71 4.46 -6.33
N ASN A 72 -12.44 3.22 -5.90
CA ASN A 72 -13.20 2.51 -4.88
C ASN A 72 -12.57 2.68 -3.48
N TRP A 73 -11.24 2.86 -3.41
CA TRP A 73 -10.54 3.14 -2.16
C TRP A 73 -10.45 4.64 -1.88
N VAL A 74 -11.50 5.18 -1.27
CA VAL A 74 -11.61 6.61 -0.95
C VAL A 74 -10.95 7.02 0.37
N LYS A 75 -10.43 6.05 1.15
CA LYS A 75 -9.67 6.38 2.37
C LYS A 75 -8.36 7.10 2.04
N GLY A 76 -7.82 6.88 0.84
CA GLY A 76 -6.61 7.52 0.34
C GLY A 76 -5.38 6.61 0.41
N VAL A 77 -4.36 6.99 -0.34
CA VAL A 77 -3.05 6.35 -0.37
C VAL A 77 -2.41 6.48 1.02
N PRO A 78 -2.09 5.36 1.70
CA PRO A 78 -1.36 5.38 2.97
C PRO A 78 0.08 5.84 2.75
N ILE A 79 0.57 6.76 3.56
CA ILE A 79 1.92 7.33 3.48
C ILE A 79 2.55 7.22 4.86
N GLU A 80 3.55 6.34 4.99
CA GLU A 80 4.33 6.23 6.21
C GLU A 80 5.27 7.43 6.34
N VAL A 81 5.25 8.10 7.48
CA VAL A 81 5.95 9.37 7.69
C VAL A 81 6.63 9.40 9.05
N VAL A 82 7.85 9.93 9.08
CA VAL A 82 8.61 10.14 10.32
C VAL A 82 7.80 11.05 11.25
N PRO A 83 7.59 10.67 12.54
CA PRO A 83 6.69 11.38 13.43
C PRO A 83 6.99 12.87 13.58
N MET A 84 8.26 13.30 13.65
CA MET A 84 8.57 14.73 13.77
C MET A 84 8.22 15.55 12.51
N ALA A 85 8.10 14.90 11.35
CA ALA A 85 7.93 15.54 10.06
C ALA A 85 6.46 15.64 9.61
N TYR A 86 5.53 14.96 10.27
CA TYR A 86 4.17 14.75 9.71
C TYR A 86 3.46 16.06 9.34
N LYS A 87 3.55 17.12 10.15
CA LYS A 87 2.89 18.40 9.84
C LYS A 87 3.47 19.07 8.61
N SER A 88 4.80 19.02 8.47
CA SER A 88 5.49 19.59 7.31
C SER A 88 5.15 18.80 6.05
N VAL A 89 5.18 17.47 6.14
CA VAL A 89 4.83 16.57 5.03
C VAL A 89 3.37 16.76 4.62
N LEU A 90 2.43 16.85 5.57
CA LEU A 90 1.02 17.13 5.28
C LEU A 90 0.87 18.44 4.49
N LYS A 91 1.51 19.52 4.94
CA LYS A 91 1.51 20.81 4.25
C LYS A 91 2.10 20.70 2.84
N SER A 92 3.18 19.93 2.65
CA SER A 92 3.78 19.71 1.34
C SER A 92 2.89 18.88 0.41
N ILE A 93 2.21 17.86 0.93
CA ILE A 93 1.23 17.05 0.17
C ILE A 93 0.10 17.94 -0.35
N GLU A 94 -0.42 18.84 0.49
CA GLU A 94 -1.47 19.78 0.12
C GLU A 94 -0.99 20.84 -0.88
N ASN A 95 0.20 21.41 -0.68
CA ASN A 95 0.61 22.65 -1.37
C ASN A 95 1.61 22.45 -2.51
N ASN A 96 2.41 21.38 -2.51
CA ASN A 96 3.59 21.28 -3.39
C ASN A 96 3.48 20.20 -4.49
N LEU A 97 2.53 19.27 -4.37
CA LEU A 97 2.30 18.26 -5.41
C LEU A 97 1.60 18.86 -6.64
N SER A 98 1.89 18.34 -7.83
CA SER A 98 1.17 18.75 -9.06
C SER A 98 -0.23 18.17 -9.12
N VAL A 99 -0.41 16.95 -8.58
CA VAL A 99 -1.72 16.35 -8.36
C VAL A 99 -2.14 16.66 -6.92
N LYS A 100 -3.19 17.45 -6.75
CA LYS A 100 -3.69 17.83 -5.42
C LYS A 100 -4.55 16.73 -4.83
N PRO A 101 -4.34 16.35 -3.55
CA PRO A 101 -5.27 15.47 -2.89
C PRO A 101 -6.59 16.22 -2.65
N ILE A 102 -7.70 15.50 -2.77
CA ILE A 102 -9.02 15.93 -2.28
C ILE A 102 -8.95 16.10 -0.75
N LYS A 103 -8.24 15.19 -0.08
CA LYS A 103 -8.04 15.21 1.37
C LYS A 103 -6.76 14.50 1.75
N ALA A 104 -5.98 15.08 2.67
CA ALA A 104 -4.87 14.42 3.33
C ALA A 104 -5.03 14.57 4.85
N THR A 105 -4.95 13.47 5.60
CA THR A 105 -5.11 13.50 7.06
C THR A 105 -4.17 12.55 7.77
N LEU A 106 -3.68 12.95 8.95
CA LEU A 106 -3.00 12.04 9.86
C LEU A 106 -3.99 10.95 10.33
N ARG A 107 -3.60 9.68 10.18
CA ARG A 107 -4.42 8.54 10.59
C ARG A 107 -4.44 8.44 12.11
N MET A 108 -5.62 8.58 12.70
CA MET A 108 -5.83 8.44 14.14
C MET A 108 -6.14 6.99 14.51
N ALA A 109 -5.59 6.52 15.64
CA ALA A 109 -5.88 5.19 16.14
C ALA A 109 -7.29 5.13 16.73
N ILE A 110 -7.94 3.97 16.62
CA ILE A 110 -9.29 3.74 17.14
C ILE A 110 -9.22 3.23 18.59
N ASN A 111 -8.30 2.31 18.88
CA ASN A 111 -8.18 1.63 20.17
C ASN A 111 -7.15 2.27 21.13
N LYS A 112 -6.62 3.45 20.78
CA LYS A 112 -5.75 4.25 21.66
C LYS A 112 -5.85 5.74 21.32
N ALA A 113 -5.49 6.61 22.25
CA ALA A 113 -5.35 8.03 21.97
C ALA A 113 -4.15 8.30 21.05
N GLY A 114 -4.30 9.25 20.14
CA GLY A 114 -3.25 9.71 19.26
C GLY A 114 -3.17 8.98 17.91
N PRO A 115 -2.09 9.24 17.14
CA PRO A 115 -1.93 8.68 15.80
C PRO A 115 -1.71 7.17 15.79
N VAL A 116 -2.01 6.53 14.65
CA VAL A 116 -1.48 5.21 14.34
C VAL A 116 0.05 5.26 14.35
N VAL A 117 0.67 4.28 14.99
CA VAL A 117 2.12 4.07 14.98
C VAL A 117 2.36 2.73 14.30
N THR A 118 3.14 2.73 13.23
CA THR A 118 3.50 1.52 12.46
C THR A 118 4.47 0.64 13.26
N ASP A 119 4.69 -0.59 12.80
CA ASP A 119 5.71 -1.49 13.37
C ASP A 119 7.13 -0.90 13.28
N ASN A 120 7.36 0.07 12.38
CA ASN A 120 8.62 0.79 12.24
C ASN A 120 8.68 2.09 13.07
N GLY A 121 7.70 2.33 13.94
CA GLY A 121 7.66 3.51 14.82
C GLY A 121 7.24 4.81 14.13
N ASN A 122 6.72 4.75 12.91
CA ASN A 122 6.32 5.92 12.14
C ASN A 122 4.82 6.21 12.25
N PHE A 123 4.39 7.38 11.78
CA PHE A 123 2.97 7.70 11.60
C PHE A 123 2.49 7.37 10.19
N VAL A 124 1.17 7.41 9.98
CA VAL A 124 0.56 7.25 8.65
C VAL A 124 -0.29 8.47 8.32
N ILE A 125 -0.10 9.03 7.13
CA ILE A 125 -1.00 10.00 6.50
C ILE A 125 -1.82 9.25 5.44
N ASP A 126 -3.12 9.47 5.43
CA ASP A 126 -4.02 9.00 4.37
C ASP A 126 -4.30 10.15 3.40
N ALA A 127 -3.89 10.01 2.14
CA ALA A 127 -4.05 11.04 1.11
C ALA A 127 -4.90 10.54 -0.07
N HIS A 128 -6.12 11.05 -0.19
CA HIS A 128 -7.03 10.71 -1.28
C HIS A 128 -6.88 11.70 -2.44
N PHE A 129 -6.44 11.20 -3.60
CA PHE A 129 -6.21 11.98 -4.82
C PHE A 129 -7.35 11.88 -5.84
N GLY A 130 -8.44 11.17 -5.51
CA GLY A 130 -9.40 10.71 -6.50
C GLY A 130 -8.81 9.63 -7.41
N PRO A 131 -9.46 9.32 -8.55
CA PRO A 131 -8.94 8.41 -9.55
C PRO A 131 -7.58 8.89 -10.10
N LEU A 132 -6.56 8.05 -9.95
CA LEU A 132 -5.18 8.32 -10.36
C LEU A 132 -4.97 7.92 -11.82
N THR A 133 -4.84 8.91 -12.71
CA THR A 133 -4.48 8.68 -14.12
C THR A 133 -2.99 8.38 -14.31
N ASP A 134 -2.13 8.95 -13.46
CA ASP A 134 -0.70 8.66 -13.41
C ASP A 134 -0.27 8.39 -11.96
N PRO A 135 -0.44 7.16 -11.45
CA PRO A 135 -0.02 6.81 -10.09
C PRO A 135 1.50 6.91 -9.91
N TYR A 136 2.29 6.74 -10.98
CA TYR A 136 3.75 6.86 -10.93
C TYR A 136 4.20 8.30 -10.66
N LEU A 137 3.53 9.31 -11.25
CA LEU A 137 3.81 10.71 -10.95
C LEU A 137 3.59 11.03 -9.46
N VAL A 138 2.44 10.60 -8.92
CA VAL A 138 2.12 10.83 -7.50
C VAL A 138 3.12 10.11 -6.60
N PHE A 139 3.43 8.83 -6.89
CA PHE A 139 4.44 8.08 -6.14
C PHE A 139 5.81 8.77 -6.13
N ARG A 140 6.32 9.18 -7.29
CA ARG A 140 7.61 9.87 -7.41
C ARG A 140 7.63 11.17 -6.61
N GLN A 141 6.60 12.00 -6.73
CA GLN A 141 6.56 13.27 -6.00
C GLN A 141 6.51 13.07 -4.49
N LEU A 142 5.75 12.08 -4.01
CA LEU A 142 5.70 11.73 -2.59
C LEU A 142 7.04 11.21 -2.09
N LYS A 143 7.68 10.25 -2.77
CA LYS A 143 8.97 9.70 -2.35
C LYS A 143 10.11 10.72 -2.30
N MET A 144 9.98 11.85 -3.00
CA MET A 144 10.95 12.95 -2.96
C MET A 144 10.79 13.89 -1.76
N LEU A 145 9.71 13.78 -0.97
CA LEU A 145 9.51 14.63 0.20
C LEU A 145 10.29 14.09 1.40
N THR A 146 11.18 14.92 1.96
CA THR A 146 11.89 14.61 3.21
C THR A 146 10.90 14.32 4.34
N GLY A 147 11.06 13.18 4.99
CA GLY A 147 10.22 12.72 6.09
C GLY A 147 9.20 11.65 5.68
N ILE A 148 8.93 11.47 4.38
CA ILE A 148 8.20 10.28 3.91
C ILE A 148 9.13 9.07 3.98
N TYR A 149 8.68 8.05 4.70
CA TYR A 149 9.38 6.77 4.84
C TYR A 149 9.00 5.87 3.67
N GLU A 150 7.70 5.59 3.48
CA GLU A 150 7.20 4.78 2.37
C GLU A 150 5.75 5.16 1.96
N VAL A 151 5.35 4.82 0.74
CA VAL A 151 4.04 5.13 0.15
C VAL A 151 3.32 3.84 -0.23
N GLY A 152 2.04 3.71 0.10
CA GLY A 152 1.20 2.56 -0.17
C GLY A 152 0.81 2.35 -1.64
N LEU A 153 1.61 2.84 -2.59
CA LEU A 153 1.47 2.58 -4.03
C LEU A 153 2.46 1.50 -4.45
N PHE A 154 1.96 0.33 -4.83
CA PHE A 154 2.72 -0.82 -5.30
C PHE A 154 2.61 -0.85 -6.81
N LEU A 155 3.53 -0.17 -7.48
CA LEU A 155 3.46 0.09 -8.92
C LEU A 155 4.46 -0.78 -9.63
N GLY A 156 4.04 -1.47 -10.70
CA GLY A 156 5.03 -2.25 -11.46
C GLY A 156 5.55 -3.49 -10.73
N MET A 157 4.92 -3.95 -9.65
CA MET A 157 5.41 -5.08 -8.84
C MET A 157 4.67 -6.41 -9.08
N ALA A 158 3.34 -6.40 -9.13
CA ALA A 158 2.55 -7.63 -9.15
C ALA A 158 2.58 -8.31 -10.53
N GLU A 159 2.84 -9.63 -10.54
CA GLU A 159 2.76 -10.47 -11.74
C GLU A 159 1.33 -10.90 -12.03
N LYS A 160 0.56 -11.17 -10.96
CA LYS A 160 -0.81 -11.69 -11.03
C LYS A 160 -1.67 -11.14 -9.89
N ALA A 161 -2.97 -11.03 -10.12
CA ALA A 161 -3.97 -10.84 -9.08
C ALA A 161 -5.11 -11.86 -9.23
N PHE A 162 -5.51 -12.47 -8.12
CA PHE A 162 -6.65 -13.39 -8.03
C PHE A 162 -7.78 -12.70 -7.26
N PHE A 163 -8.96 -12.66 -7.87
CA PHE A 163 -10.15 -12.06 -7.27
C PHE A 163 -11.23 -13.11 -7.03
N GLY A 164 -11.61 -13.29 -5.76
CA GLY A 164 -12.77 -14.09 -5.40
C GLY A 164 -14.07 -13.35 -5.73
N GLU A 165 -14.89 -13.94 -6.59
CA GLU A 165 -16.18 -13.39 -7.03
C GLU A 165 -17.34 -13.81 -6.11
N LYS A 166 -18.46 -13.08 -6.18
CA LYS A 166 -19.66 -13.37 -5.37
C LYS A 166 -20.25 -14.76 -5.63
N ASP A 167 -20.10 -15.27 -6.84
CA ASP A 167 -20.63 -16.56 -7.27
C ASP A 167 -19.69 -17.74 -6.95
N GLY A 168 -18.57 -17.46 -6.28
CA GLY A 168 -17.55 -18.45 -5.94
C GLY A 168 -16.52 -18.71 -7.04
N SER A 169 -16.65 -18.06 -8.20
CA SER A 169 -15.62 -18.11 -9.25
C SER A 169 -14.39 -17.27 -8.86
N VAL A 170 -13.29 -17.49 -9.58
CA VAL A 170 -12.05 -16.73 -9.39
C VAL A 170 -11.64 -16.11 -10.72
N GLU A 171 -11.61 -14.77 -10.76
CA GLU A 171 -11.05 -14.03 -11.87
C GLU A 171 -9.53 -13.88 -11.68
N VAL A 172 -8.75 -14.05 -12.75
CA VAL A 172 -7.29 -13.96 -12.71
C VAL A 172 -6.80 -12.91 -13.68
N TRP A 173 -6.18 -11.87 -13.14
CA TRP A 173 -5.46 -10.87 -13.92
C TRP A 173 -3.97 -11.25 -13.98
N LYS A 174 -3.36 -11.04 -15.15
CA LYS A 174 -1.93 -11.27 -15.38
C LYS A 174 -1.34 -10.05 -16.05
N ARG A 175 -0.15 -9.67 -15.63
CA ARG A 175 0.59 -8.59 -16.28
C ARG A 175 0.85 -8.97 -17.74
N LYS A 176 0.58 -8.03 -18.65
CA LYS A 176 0.86 -8.18 -20.08
C LYS A 176 2.35 -8.06 -20.37
#